data_AF-X0ZY67-F1
#
_entry.id   AF-X0ZY67-F1
#
_cell.length_a   1.000
_cell.length_b   1.000
_cell.length_c   1.000
_cell.angle_alpha   90.00
_cell.angle_beta   90.00
_cell.angle_gamma   90.00
#
_symmetry.space_group_name_H-M   'P 1'
#
loop_
_entity.id
_entity.type
_entity.pdbx_description
1 polymer ?
#
loop_
_entity_poly.entity_id
_entity_poly.type
_entity_poly.pdbx_seq_one_letter_code
_entity_poly.pdbx_strand_id
1 'polypeptide(L)'
;ACKLAPYVITSIQENREHAVRDAKCQIGFYYTTSLYHPILDLHGMREVGEKCRAALRKFDIKAMAEAVPDELVDELAIACTPDEARDRLAQWEELTDTPLLYAPSVGVPPERLQANHALTLEAFGSA
;
A
#
# COMPACT_ATOMS: atom_id res chain seq x y z
N ALA A 1 6.95 -15.22 -22.52
CA ALA A 1 6.88 -13.88 -21.90
C ALA A 1 7.73 -13.87 -20.64
N CYS A 2 8.20 -12.70 -20.20
CA CYS A 2 8.87 -12.57 -18.89
C CYS A 2 7.86 -12.87 -17.76
N LYS A 3 8.30 -13.52 -16.67
CA LYS A 3 7.46 -13.68 -15.46
C LYS A 3 7.33 -12.33 -14.76
N LEU A 4 6.12 -11.93 -14.38
CA LEU A 4 5.86 -10.70 -13.64
C LEU A 4 5.78 -11.00 -12.14
N ALA A 5 6.53 -10.23 -11.34
CA ALA A 5 6.52 -10.29 -9.89
C ALA A 5 6.28 -8.87 -9.36
N PRO A 6 5.03 -8.48 -9.05
CA PRO A 6 4.71 -7.15 -8.57
C PRO A 6 5.20 -6.95 -7.14
N TYR A 7 5.60 -5.72 -6.82
CA TYR A 7 5.80 -5.30 -5.44
C TYR A 7 4.45 -4.90 -4.83
N VAL A 8 3.98 -5.66 -3.85
CA VAL A 8 2.68 -5.45 -3.21
C VAL A 8 2.88 -4.85 -1.82
N ILE A 9 2.28 -3.67 -1.59
CA ILE A 9 2.26 -3.04 -0.27
C ILE A 9 1.51 -3.98 0.66
N THR A 10 2.18 -4.40 1.74
CA THR A 10 1.63 -5.32 2.73
C THR A 10 1.68 -4.67 4.10
N SER A 11 0.53 -4.14 4.54
CA SER A 11 0.32 -3.60 5.87
C SER A 11 -0.59 -4.52 6.67
N ILE A 12 -0.03 -5.25 7.62
CA ILE A 12 -0.76 -6.16 8.51
C ILE A 12 -0.63 -5.62 9.94
N GLN A 13 -1.77 -5.36 10.57
CA GLN A 13 -1.85 -4.86 11.95
C GLN A 13 -3.13 -5.36 12.63
N GLU A 14 -3.13 -5.45 13.97
CA GLU A 14 -4.32 -5.80 14.76
C GLU A 14 -5.53 -4.88 14.52
N ASN A 15 -5.27 -3.61 14.19
CA ASN A 15 -6.31 -2.66 13.80
C ASN A 15 -6.21 -2.37 12.29
N ARG A 16 -7.24 -2.79 11.55
CA ARG A 16 -7.35 -2.57 10.11
C ARG A 16 -7.26 -1.11 9.70
N GLU A 17 -7.84 -0.18 10.46
CA GLU A 17 -7.76 1.25 10.15
C GLU A 17 -6.31 1.76 10.18
N HIS A 18 -5.49 1.25 11.09
CA HIS A 18 -4.06 1.59 11.15
C HIS A 18 -3.29 0.99 9.95
N ALA A 19 -3.60 -0.25 9.57
CA ALA A 19 -3.02 -0.88 8.39
C ALA A 19 -3.34 -0.09 7.10
N VAL A 20 -4.61 0.27 6.91
CA VAL A 20 -5.05 1.13 5.79
C VAL A 20 -4.35 2.47 5.84
N ARG A 21 -4.27 3.10 7.01
CA ARG A 21 -3.65 4.41 7.17
C ARG A 21 -2.16 4.43 6.79
N ASP A 22 -1.43 3.37 7.12
CA ASP A 22 -0.02 3.22 6.76
C ASP A 22 0.18 2.95 5.27
N ALA A 23 -0.67 2.09 4.68
CA ALA A 23 -0.67 1.87 3.24
C ALA A 23 -0.96 3.18 2.46
N LYS A 24 -1.90 4.00 2.93
CA LYS A 24 -2.18 5.33 2.35
C LYS A 24 -0.98 6.27 2.37
N CYS A 25 -0.16 6.26 3.42
CA CYS A 25 1.07 7.06 3.43
C CYS A 25 2.00 6.66 2.27
N GLN A 26 2.19 5.35 2.08
CA GLN A 26 3.08 4.81 1.05
C GLN A 26 2.55 5.10 -0.36
N ILE A 27 1.25 4.84 -0.59
CA ILE A 27 0.57 5.10 -1.86
C ILE A 27 0.58 6.60 -2.17
N GLY A 28 0.23 7.43 -1.20
CA GLY A 28 0.21 8.88 -1.34
C GLY A 28 1.59 9.43 -1.72
N PHE A 29 2.66 8.90 -1.12
CA PHE A 29 4.03 9.25 -1.50
C PHE A 29 4.34 8.88 -2.95
N TYR A 30 3.94 7.70 -3.44
CA TYR A 30 4.15 7.35 -4.85
C TYR A 30 3.46 8.33 -5.78
N TYR A 31 2.21 8.69 -5.52
CA TYR A 31 1.46 9.63 -6.37
C TYR A 31 1.94 11.08 -6.31
N THR A 32 2.93 11.41 -5.48
CA THR A 32 3.67 12.69 -5.61
C THR A 32 4.51 12.76 -6.89
N THR A 33 4.89 11.60 -7.42
CA THR A 33 5.71 11.47 -8.62
C THR A 33 4.79 11.39 -9.85
N SER A 34 4.96 12.34 -10.78
CA SER A 34 4.12 12.46 -11.98
C SER A 34 4.25 11.27 -12.95
N LEU A 35 5.19 10.36 -12.73
CA LEU A 35 5.30 9.13 -13.51
C LEU A 35 4.08 8.21 -13.33
N TYR A 36 3.44 8.20 -12.15
CA TYR A 36 2.30 7.33 -11.85
C TYR A 36 0.95 7.96 -12.22
N HIS A 37 0.96 9.23 -12.59
CA HIS A 37 -0.22 10.00 -12.93
C HIS A 37 -1.01 9.42 -14.12
N PRO A 38 -0.39 8.87 -15.19
CA PRO A 38 -1.16 8.20 -16.24
C PRO A 38 -2.04 7.05 -15.74
N ILE A 39 -1.62 6.31 -14.71
CA ILE A 39 -2.45 5.26 -14.10
C ILE A 39 -3.68 5.90 -13.44
N LEU A 40 -3.50 6.97 -12.67
CA LEU A 40 -4.63 7.70 -12.08
C LEU A 40 -5.61 8.24 -13.13
N ASP A 41 -5.16 8.65 -14.31
CA ASP A 41 -6.07 9.09 -15.39
C ASP A 41 -6.96 7.96 -15.87
N LEU A 42 -6.43 6.75 -16.01
CA LEU A 42 -7.20 5.57 -16.43
C LEU A 42 -8.38 5.28 -15.48
N HIS A 43 -8.22 5.64 -14.20
CA HIS A 43 -9.25 5.47 -13.17
C HIS A 43 -10.04 6.75 -12.86
N GLY A 44 -9.82 7.85 -13.59
CA GLY A 44 -10.49 9.13 -13.33
C GLY A 44 -10.07 9.81 -12.02
N MET A 45 -8.92 9.45 -11.45
CA MET A 45 -8.43 9.86 -10.13
C MET A 45 -7.24 10.84 -10.18
N ARG A 46 -7.06 11.61 -11.27
CA ARG A 46 -5.96 12.59 -11.43
C ARG A 46 -5.79 13.51 -10.21
N GLU A 47 -6.91 13.92 -9.61
CA GLU A 47 -6.92 14.84 -8.46
C GLU A 47 -6.17 14.27 -7.23
N VAL A 48 -6.16 12.94 -7.03
CA VAL A 48 -5.42 12.29 -5.93
C VAL A 48 -3.93 12.63 -6.02
N GLY A 49 -3.33 12.46 -7.20
CA GLY A 49 -1.92 12.76 -7.42
C GLY A 49 -1.58 14.24 -7.26
N GLU A 50 -2.45 15.14 -7.71
CA GLU A 50 -2.26 16.59 -7.52
C GLU A 50 -2.32 16.99 -6.04
N LYS A 51 -3.26 16.42 -5.28
CA LYS A 51 -3.36 16.62 -3.82
C LYS A 51 -2.12 16.09 -3.10
N CYS A 52 -1.67 14.87 -3.41
CA CYS A 52 -0.45 14.30 -2.83
C CYS A 52 0.79 15.16 -3.15
N ARG A 53 0.94 15.60 -4.41
CA ARG A 53 2.04 16.49 -4.82
C ARG A 53 1.98 17.84 -4.11
N ALA A 54 0.78 18.37 -3.86
CA ALA A 54 0.60 19.60 -3.09
C ALA A 54 1.00 19.44 -1.62
N ALA A 55 0.63 18.32 -1.00
CA ALA A 55 1.01 17.98 0.36
C ALA A 55 2.54 17.78 0.52
N LEU A 56 3.21 17.19 -0.47
CA LEU A 56 4.66 17.01 -0.45
C LEU A 56 5.44 18.31 -0.38
N ARG A 57 4.95 19.40 -0.98
CA ARG A 57 5.60 20.72 -0.88
C ARG A 57 5.72 21.22 0.56
N LYS A 58 4.92 20.69 1.48
CA LYS A 58 4.93 20.99 2.92
C LYS A 58 5.41 19.81 3.77
N PHE A 59 5.89 18.72 3.15
CA PHE A 59 6.20 17.46 3.80
C PHE A 59 5.05 16.89 4.66
N ASP A 60 3.80 17.17 4.26
CA ASP A 60 2.62 16.77 5.02
C ASP A 60 2.18 15.35 4.62
N ILE A 61 2.78 14.35 5.27
CA ILE A 61 2.45 12.93 5.05
C ILE A 61 0.99 12.65 5.41
N LYS A 62 0.42 13.38 6.38
CA LYS A 62 -0.98 13.20 6.76
C LYS A 62 -1.91 13.61 5.64
N ALA A 63 -1.71 14.80 5.08
CA ALA A 63 -2.49 15.27 3.94
C ALA A 63 -2.29 14.39 2.69
N MET A 64 -1.10 13.81 2.47
CA MET A 64 -0.90 12.84 1.38
C MET A 64 -1.80 11.62 1.53
N ALA A 65 -1.89 11.06 2.74
CA ALA A 65 -2.69 9.89 2.98
C ALA A 65 -4.19 10.19 2.93
N GLU A 66 -4.63 11.34 3.45
CA GLU A 66 -6.04 11.78 3.36
C GLU A 66 -6.50 12.00 1.92
N ALA A 67 -5.59 12.29 0.98
CA ALA A 67 -5.89 12.39 -0.43
C ALA A 67 -6.14 11.03 -1.11
N VAL A 68 -5.68 9.91 -0.51
CA VAL A 68 -5.85 8.56 -1.03
C VAL A 68 -7.17 7.97 -0.51
N PRO A 69 -8.13 7.64 -1.38
CA PRO A 69 -9.37 6.99 -0.98
C PRO A 69 -9.13 5.54 -0.51
N ASP A 70 -10.01 4.98 0.33
CA ASP A 70 -9.86 3.62 0.86
C ASP A 70 -9.94 2.58 -0.27
N GLU A 71 -10.79 2.81 -1.26
CA GLU A 71 -10.99 1.93 -2.41
C GLU A 71 -9.67 1.75 -3.20
N LEU A 72 -8.86 2.80 -3.30
CA LEU A 72 -7.56 2.71 -3.98
C LEU A 72 -6.53 1.91 -3.15
N VAL A 73 -6.68 1.87 -1.83
CA VAL A 73 -5.85 1.02 -0.98
C VAL A 73 -6.24 -0.45 -1.17
N ASP A 74 -7.54 -0.74 -1.19
CA ASP A 74 -8.04 -2.10 -1.39
C ASP A 74 -7.56 -2.69 -2.74
N GLU A 75 -7.43 -1.87 -3.78
CA GLU A 75 -6.94 -2.30 -5.11
C GLU A 75 -5.41 -2.45 -5.21
N LEU A 76 -4.64 -1.73 -4.40
CA LEU A 76 -3.18 -1.63 -4.55
C LEU A 76 -2.38 -2.29 -3.44
N ALA A 77 -3.02 -2.67 -2.34
CA ALA A 77 -2.34 -3.12 -1.13
C ALA A 77 -3.10 -4.25 -0.42
N ILE A 78 -2.34 -5.06 0.31
CA ILE A 78 -2.84 -5.93 1.37
C ILE A 78 -2.80 -5.09 2.64
N ALA A 79 -3.90 -4.42 2.99
CA ALA A 79 -4.01 -3.59 4.20
C ALA A 79 -5.13 -4.14 5.11
N CYS A 80 -4.76 -4.96 6.08
CA CYS A 80 -5.73 -5.81 6.78
C CYS A 80 -5.25 -6.26 8.17
N THR A 81 -6.10 -7.03 8.85
CA THR A 81 -5.73 -7.79 10.05
C THR A 81 -5.02 -9.11 9.70
N PRO A 82 -4.30 -9.74 10.64
CA PRO A 82 -3.55 -10.97 10.36
C PRO A 82 -4.42 -12.14 9.85
N ASP A 83 -5.65 -12.26 10.35
CA ASP A 83 -6.62 -13.28 9.95
C ASP A 83 -7.16 -13.07 8.52
N GLU A 84 -7.24 -11.82 8.05
CA GLU A 84 -7.65 -11.49 6.68
C GLU A 84 -6.50 -11.63 5.66
N ALA A 85 -5.25 -11.77 6.11
CA ALA A 85 -4.06 -11.61 5.25
C ALA A 85 -4.00 -12.62 4.10
N ARG A 86 -4.34 -13.89 4.35
CA ARG A 86 -4.33 -14.94 3.31
C ARG A 86 -5.42 -14.73 2.27
N ASP A 87 -6.62 -14.36 2.71
CA ASP A 87 -7.74 -14.06 1.81
C ASP A 87 -7.43 -12.83 0.94
N ARG A 88 -6.77 -11.82 1.51
CA ARG A 88 -6.31 -10.64 0.77
C ARG A 88 -5.15 -10.92 -0.18
N LEU A 89 -4.37 -11.97 0.01
CA LEU A 89 -3.35 -12.38 -0.96
C LEU A 89 -3.99 -12.98 -2.21
N ALA A 90 -5.14 -13.66 -2.06
CA ALA A 90 -5.84 -14.34 -3.15
C ALA A 90 -6.24 -13.40 -4.31
N GLN A 91 -6.41 -12.09 -4.04
CA GLN A 91 -6.71 -11.10 -5.08
C GLN A 91 -5.62 -11.00 -6.17
N TRP A 92 -4.40 -11.47 -5.89
CA TRP A 92 -3.26 -11.40 -6.81
C TRP A 92 -3.03 -12.69 -7.60
N GLU A 93 -3.74 -13.78 -7.28
CA GLU A 93 -3.48 -15.12 -7.83
C GLU A 93 -3.66 -15.18 -9.36
N GLU A 94 -4.61 -14.44 -9.91
CA GLU A 94 -4.81 -14.39 -11.37
C GLU A 94 -3.73 -13.57 -12.10
N LEU A 95 -2.97 -12.74 -11.38
CA LEU A 95 -1.96 -11.83 -11.94
C LEU A 95 -0.54 -12.41 -11.83
N THR A 96 -0.23 -13.08 -10.73
CA THR A 96 1.11 -13.62 -10.45
C THR A 96 1.09 -14.74 -9.42
N ASP A 97 1.97 -15.72 -9.60
CA ASP A 97 2.25 -16.74 -8.58
C ASP A 97 3.28 -16.26 -7.54
N THR A 98 3.89 -15.08 -7.71
CA THR A 98 5.06 -14.66 -6.92
C THR A 98 5.05 -13.16 -6.62
N PRO A 99 4.07 -12.65 -5.86
CA PRO A 99 4.09 -11.27 -5.39
C PRO A 99 5.25 -11.04 -4.42
N LEU A 100 5.93 -9.91 -4.56
CA LEU A 100 6.97 -9.46 -3.65
C LEU A 100 6.34 -8.56 -2.58
N LEU A 101 6.17 -9.11 -1.37
CA LEU A 101 5.53 -8.41 -0.27
C LEU A 101 6.51 -7.46 0.42
N TYR A 102 6.10 -6.22 0.65
CA TYR A 102 6.91 -5.26 1.41
C TYR A 102 6.05 -4.37 2.30
N ALA A 103 6.61 -3.96 3.44
CA ALA A 103 5.91 -3.12 4.39
C ALA A 103 5.94 -1.63 3.99
N PRO A 104 4.84 -0.89 4.21
CA PRO A 104 4.87 0.57 4.05
C PRO A 104 5.81 1.19 5.09
N SER A 105 6.61 2.18 4.67
CA SER A 105 7.63 2.82 5.52
C SER A 105 7.46 4.35 5.63
N VAL A 106 6.72 4.97 4.71
CA VAL A 106 6.50 6.42 4.72
C VAL A 106 5.66 6.81 5.94
N GLY A 107 6.21 7.61 6.85
CA GLY A 107 5.50 8.08 8.04
C GLY A 107 5.20 6.96 9.06
N VAL A 108 5.83 5.79 8.92
CA VAL A 108 5.67 4.64 9.81
C VAL A 108 6.86 4.58 10.78
N PRO A 109 6.64 4.57 12.11
CA PRO A 109 7.70 4.39 13.08
C PRO A 109 8.41 3.03 12.93
N PRO A 110 9.72 2.95 13.24
CA PRO A 110 10.49 1.70 13.10
C PRO A 110 9.89 0.49 13.83
N GLU A 111 9.29 0.70 15.01
CA GLU A 111 8.69 -0.38 15.80
C GLU A 111 7.47 -0.98 15.11
N ARG A 112 6.66 -0.14 14.47
CA ARG A 112 5.48 -0.56 13.71
C ARG A 112 5.86 -1.26 12.42
N LEU A 113 6.92 -0.79 11.76
CA LEU A 113 7.52 -1.46 10.61
C LEU A 113 8.03 -2.85 10.97
N GLN A 114 8.73 -2.99 12.10
CA GLN A 114 9.22 -4.28 12.59
C GLN A 114 8.08 -5.25 12.94
N ALA A 115 7.04 -4.76 13.63
CA ALA A 115 5.85 -5.56 13.94
C ALA A 115 5.16 -6.05 12.65
N ASN A 116 5.01 -5.19 11.65
CA ASN A 116 4.44 -5.55 10.35
C ASN A 116 5.23 -6.67 9.66
N HIS A 117 6.57 -6.59 9.67
CA HIS A 117 7.41 -7.65 9.12
C HIS A 117 7.21 -8.99 9.85
N ALA A 118 7.12 -8.97 11.18
CA ALA A 118 6.86 -10.19 11.96
C ALA A 118 5.52 -10.83 11.57
N LEU A 119 4.44 -10.03 11.51
CA LEU A 119 3.11 -10.50 11.10
C LEU A 119 3.09 -10.99 9.64
N THR A 120 3.82 -10.33 8.75
CA THR A 120 3.95 -10.76 7.34
C THR A 120 4.66 -12.13 7.25
N LEU A 121 5.73 -12.33 8.03
CA LEU A 121 6.43 -13.62 8.10
C LEU A 121 5.59 -14.71 8.74
N GLU A 122 4.77 -14.39 9.75
CA GLU A 122 3.82 -15.34 10.34
C GLU A 122 2.73 -15.73 9.34
N ALA A 123 2.16 -14.76 8.64
CA ALA A 123 1.10 -14.98 7.66
C ALA A 123 1.57 -15.73 6.41
N PHE A 124 2.80 -15.49 5.94
CA PHE A 124 3.25 -15.97 4.61
C PHE A 124 4.61 -16.66 4.58
N GLY A 125 5.41 -16.58 5.64
CA GLY A 125 6.79 -17.08 5.67
C GLY A 125 6.93 -18.60 5.77
N SER A 126 5.83 -19.31 6.01
CA SER A 126 5.79 -20.78 5.98
C SER A 126 5.08 -21.23 4.70
N ALA A 127 5.86 -21.34 3.63
CA ALA A 127 5.50 -22.06 2.40
C ALA A 127 6.36 -23.32 2.31
#